data_AF-A0A0N4Z724-F1
#
_entry.id   AF-A0A0N4Z724-F1
#
_cell.length_a   1.000
_cell.length_b   1.000
_cell.length_c   1.000
_cell.angle_alpha   90.00
_cell.angle_beta   90.00
_cell.angle_gamma   90.00
#
_symmetry.space_group_name_H-M   'P 1'
#
loop_
_entity.id
_entity.type
_entity.pdbx_description
1 polymer ?
#
loop_
_entity_poly.entity_id
_entity_poly.type
_entity_poly.pdbx_seq_one_letter_code
_entity_poly.pdbx_strand_id
1 'polypeptide(L)'
;MNEARVQPCFTSIDEIIPYFKKNDEESQNICYKLYSNVSTALILELWDVLTKTYDSQIIPQHILGFTKQLHKFNILKKGDYENYKNLLLYHITQTSIIEDQMEINCLDFDFLKLILYLSKEPTYNDICDYFLKNHLEIQKTLQPHLVGPFKRFIKKILDEKRSKELYQYETKLRDDRLVYNELYTLYYHTVNDKVAEFEESLSLIEEQVNKYPDSIAKQMYLLSYIASQCLVVPNKGRMKGINLYKKLLSLILELVLAAEKNSNDSSVSKRIICVVTPFLQFIANSEKIIGYGDIFSRLIKVLIFLNNINGNDFLSLLNDNYPAFKNLADNFPGQWVSYLLGKNGFQSKFKNQLSLAPYKDNFDDSLLDSLYEPALNGFDVKGFKLKDSYTIYETMKTFRGELEEEMRNFTS
;
A
#
# COMPACT_ATOMS: atom_id res chain seq x y z
N MET A 1 -1.38 -3.46 35.72
CA MET A 1 -1.11 -4.91 35.64
C MET A 1 -1.75 -5.40 34.37
N ASN A 2 -0.96 -5.73 33.35
CA ASN A 2 -1.46 -6.30 32.10
C ASN A 2 -1.67 -7.79 32.32
N GLU A 3 -2.92 -8.24 32.27
CA GLU A 3 -3.20 -9.65 32.02
C GLU A 3 -2.70 -9.96 30.61
N ALA A 4 -1.55 -10.63 30.52
CA ALA A 4 -1.19 -11.33 29.30
C ALA A 4 -2.29 -12.37 29.07
N ARG A 5 -3.24 -12.07 28.17
CA ARG A 5 -4.25 -13.04 27.72
C ARG A 5 -3.48 -14.22 27.14
N VAL A 6 -3.32 -15.28 27.94
CA VAL A 6 -2.79 -16.56 27.53
C VAL A 6 -3.66 -17.03 26.37
N GLN A 7 -3.09 -17.11 25.16
CA GLN A 7 -3.84 -17.61 24.02
C GLN A 7 -4.24 -19.08 24.28
N PRO A 8 -5.48 -19.47 23.96
CA PRO A 8 -5.96 -20.82 24.19
C PRO A 8 -5.11 -21.85 23.44
N CYS A 9 -4.76 -22.95 24.11
CA CYS A 9 -4.12 -24.11 23.50
C CYS A 9 -5.22 -25.07 23.05
N PHE A 10 -5.47 -25.13 21.74
CA PHE A 10 -6.49 -25.98 21.16
C PHE A 10 -5.99 -27.40 20.93
N THR A 11 -6.83 -28.39 21.23
CA THR A 11 -6.50 -29.82 21.08
C THR A 11 -7.35 -30.54 20.04
N SER A 12 -8.45 -29.93 19.59
CA SER A 12 -9.32 -30.48 18.54
C SER A 12 -9.83 -29.39 17.58
N ILE A 13 -10.26 -29.79 16.38
CA ILE A 13 -10.82 -28.85 15.39
C ILE A 13 -12.18 -28.30 15.83
N ASP A 14 -12.95 -29.07 16.61
CA ASP A 14 -14.28 -28.70 17.09
C ASP A 14 -14.23 -27.50 18.05
N GLU A 15 -13.13 -27.34 18.78
CA GLU A 15 -12.87 -26.15 19.61
C GLU A 15 -12.62 -24.90 18.77
N ILE A 16 -12.12 -25.06 17.54
CA ILE A 16 -11.61 -23.98 16.70
C ILE A 16 -12.66 -23.48 15.70
N ILE A 17 -13.43 -24.39 15.09
CA ILE A 17 -14.45 -24.08 14.06
C ILE A 17 -15.41 -22.94 14.49
N PRO A 18 -15.90 -22.87 15.75
CA PRO A 18 -16.78 -21.78 16.17
C PRO A 18 -16.21 -20.37 15.95
N TYR A 19 -14.89 -20.18 16.05
CA TYR A 19 -14.24 -18.88 15.84
C TYR A 19 -14.25 -18.45 14.35
N PHE A 20 -14.35 -19.40 13.42
CA PHE A 20 -14.52 -19.08 12.00
C PHE A 20 -15.93 -18.61 11.66
N LYS A 21 -16.90 -18.75 12.58
CA LYS A 21 -18.31 -18.37 12.39
C LYS A 21 -18.72 -17.09 13.13
N LYS A 22 -17.87 -16.58 14.03
CA LYS A 22 -18.14 -15.37 14.82
C LYS A 22 -17.41 -14.17 14.23
N ASN A 23 -18.13 -13.07 14.04
CA ASN A 23 -17.59 -11.82 13.50
C ASN A 23 -17.21 -10.86 14.63
N ASP A 24 -16.16 -11.21 15.37
CA ASP A 24 -15.60 -10.39 16.45
C ASP A 24 -14.06 -10.41 16.41
N GLU A 25 -13.44 -9.38 16.98
CA GLU A 25 -11.99 -9.16 16.93
C GLU A 25 -11.20 -10.27 17.61
N GLU A 26 -11.74 -10.88 18.67
CA GLU A 26 -11.08 -11.97 19.38
C GLU A 26 -11.04 -13.23 18.51
N SER A 27 -12.17 -13.58 17.90
CA SER A 27 -12.28 -14.68 16.95
C SER A 27 -11.36 -14.49 15.74
N GLN A 28 -11.28 -13.27 15.19
CA GLN A 28 -10.36 -12.96 14.09
C GLN A 28 -8.89 -13.17 14.50
N ASN A 29 -8.50 -12.66 15.67
CA ASN A 29 -7.15 -12.81 16.21
C ASN A 29 -6.79 -14.27 16.47
N ILE A 30 -7.73 -15.06 16.98
CA ILE A 30 -7.56 -16.51 17.19
C ILE A 30 -7.31 -17.18 15.84
N CYS A 31 -8.21 -17.01 14.86
CA CYS A 31 -8.09 -17.62 13.53
C CYS A 31 -6.75 -17.29 12.85
N TYR A 32 -6.28 -16.05 12.95
CA TYR A 32 -5.01 -15.64 12.35
C TYR A 32 -3.77 -16.16 13.07
N LYS A 33 -3.85 -16.47 14.37
CA LYS A 33 -2.68 -16.90 15.17
C LYS A 33 -2.67 -18.41 15.46
N LEU A 34 -3.56 -19.21 14.88
CA LEU A 34 -3.59 -20.66 15.09
C LEU A 34 -2.23 -21.32 14.81
N TYR A 35 -1.49 -20.83 13.81
CA TYR A 35 -0.18 -21.39 13.45
C TYR A 35 0.89 -21.29 14.55
N SER A 36 0.74 -20.39 15.54
CA SER A 36 1.78 -20.19 16.56
C SER A 36 1.68 -21.17 17.72
N ASN A 37 0.48 -21.71 18.00
CA ASN A 37 0.21 -22.45 19.23
C ASN A 37 -0.47 -23.80 18.99
N VAL A 38 -0.83 -24.13 17.75
CA VAL A 38 -1.50 -25.38 17.39
C VAL A 38 -0.55 -26.28 16.61
N SER A 39 -0.65 -27.59 16.82
CA SER A 39 0.17 -28.54 16.06
C SER A 39 -0.10 -28.46 14.55
N THR A 40 0.93 -28.65 13.74
CA THR A 40 0.82 -28.61 12.27
C THR A 40 -0.21 -29.63 11.74
N ALA A 41 -0.34 -30.79 12.38
CA ALA A 41 -1.32 -31.80 12.00
C ALA A 41 -2.76 -31.27 12.16
N LEU A 42 -3.07 -30.69 13.33
CA LEU A 42 -4.40 -30.15 13.60
C LEU A 42 -4.71 -28.94 12.70
N ILE A 43 -3.71 -28.12 12.38
CA ILE A 43 -3.85 -26.99 11.44
C ILE A 43 -4.21 -27.48 10.04
N LEU A 44 -3.55 -28.53 9.55
CA LEU A 44 -3.81 -29.08 8.22
C LEU A 44 -5.19 -29.73 8.15
N GLU A 45 -5.56 -30.48 9.19
CA GLU A 45 -6.90 -31.07 9.32
C GLU A 45 -7.98 -29.99 9.35
N LEU A 46 -7.79 -28.94 10.16
CA LEU A 46 -8.71 -27.82 10.23
C LEU A 46 -8.86 -27.13 8.86
N TRP A 47 -7.75 -26.86 8.17
CA TRP A 47 -7.80 -26.24 6.85
C TRP A 47 -8.55 -27.12 5.84
N ASP A 48 -8.29 -28.43 5.83
CA ASP A 48 -9.02 -29.35 4.94
C ASP A 48 -10.51 -29.31 5.26
N VAL A 49 -10.91 -29.46 6.53
CA VAL A 49 -12.33 -29.44 6.94
C VAL A 49 -13.02 -28.13 6.56
N LEU A 50 -12.39 -26.97 6.82
CA LEU A 50 -12.96 -25.67 6.50
C LEU A 50 -13.07 -25.41 4.99
N THR A 51 -12.25 -26.08 4.17
CA THR A 51 -12.24 -25.89 2.71
C THR A 51 -12.83 -27.06 1.94
N LYS A 52 -13.20 -28.17 2.59
CA LYS A 52 -13.73 -29.36 1.91
C LYS A 52 -15.12 -29.14 1.33
N THR A 53 -15.93 -28.38 2.06
CA THR A 53 -17.29 -28.01 1.67
C THR A 53 -17.51 -26.54 2.00
N TYR A 54 -18.11 -25.82 1.07
CA TYR A 54 -18.52 -24.44 1.32
C TYR A 54 -19.63 -24.37 2.38
N ASP A 55 -19.32 -23.72 3.51
CA ASP A 55 -20.27 -23.37 4.57
C ASP A 55 -20.46 -21.85 4.60
N SER A 56 -21.69 -21.39 4.35
CA SER A 56 -22.05 -19.97 4.34
C SER A 56 -22.03 -19.31 5.72
N GLN A 57 -21.94 -20.08 6.80
CA GLN A 57 -21.79 -19.56 8.16
C GLN A 57 -20.33 -19.16 8.47
N ILE A 58 -19.36 -19.65 7.70
CA ILE A 58 -17.95 -19.30 7.87
C ILE A 58 -17.72 -17.88 7.33
N ILE A 59 -17.08 -17.03 8.13
CA ILE A 59 -16.67 -15.68 7.76
C ILE A 59 -15.53 -15.77 6.73
N PRO A 60 -15.73 -15.33 5.48
CA PRO A 60 -14.73 -15.49 4.42
C PRO A 60 -13.35 -14.89 4.74
N GLN A 61 -13.34 -13.74 5.42
CA GLN A 61 -12.11 -13.04 5.80
C GLN A 61 -11.24 -13.87 6.77
N HIS A 62 -11.88 -14.70 7.62
CA HIS A 62 -11.17 -15.56 8.58
C HIS A 62 -10.48 -16.71 7.85
N ILE A 63 -11.20 -17.43 6.98
CA ILE A 63 -10.63 -18.57 6.25
C ILE A 63 -9.57 -18.15 5.22
N LEU A 64 -9.79 -17.03 4.51
CA LEU A 64 -8.83 -16.52 3.53
C LEU A 64 -7.56 -16.00 4.22
N GLY A 65 -7.70 -15.27 5.33
CA GLY A 65 -6.54 -14.79 6.07
C GLY A 65 -5.79 -15.91 6.81
N PHE A 66 -6.50 -16.90 7.38
CA PHE A 66 -5.89 -18.12 7.91
C PHE A 66 -5.07 -18.85 6.84
N THR A 67 -5.64 -19.04 5.65
CA THR A 67 -4.96 -19.67 4.49
C THR A 67 -3.72 -18.88 4.05
N LYS A 68 -3.76 -17.54 4.06
CA LYS A 68 -2.58 -16.68 3.82
C LYS A 68 -1.46 -16.92 4.83
N GLN A 69 -1.79 -17.13 6.12
CA GLN A 69 -0.77 -17.46 7.13
C GLN A 69 -0.15 -18.84 6.87
N LEU A 70 -0.95 -19.85 6.50
CA LEU A 70 -0.42 -21.17 6.17
C LEU A 70 0.59 -21.13 5.02
N HIS A 71 0.33 -20.29 4.01
CA HIS A 71 1.30 -20.02 2.96
C HIS A 71 2.58 -19.39 3.52
N LYS A 72 2.45 -18.30 4.29
CA LYS A 72 3.58 -17.54 4.86
C LYS A 72 4.55 -18.43 5.65
N PHE A 73 4.02 -19.41 6.37
CA PHE A 73 4.82 -20.35 7.17
C PHE A 73 5.14 -21.68 6.46
N ASN A 74 4.86 -21.80 5.15
CA ASN A 74 5.10 -23.01 4.35
C ASN A 74 4.48 -24.29 4.94
N ILE A 75 3.32 -24.17 5.60
CA ILE A 75 2.61 -25.29 6.22
C ILE A 75 1.85 -26.09 5.16
N LEU A 76 1.15 -25.40 4.26
CA LEU A 76 0.39 -26.05 3.20
C LEU A 76 1.32 -26.52 2.08
N LYS A 77 1.33 -27.83 1.82
CA LYS A 77 2.13 -28.44 0.73
C LYS A 77 1.29 -29.11 -0.35
N LYS A 78 0.06 -29.51 -0.03
CA LYS A 78 -0.85 -30.23 -0.91
C LYS A 78 -2.28 -29.85 -0.57
N GLY A 79 -3.12 -29.75 -1.59
CA GLY A 79 -4.57 -29.63 -1.47
C GLY A 79 -5.25 -30.47 -2.55
N ASP A 80 -6.58 -30.42 -2.58
CA ASP A 80 -7.37 -30.97 -3.67
C ASP A 80 -8.16 -29.86 -4.39
N TYR A 81 -8.71 -30.19 -5.57
CA TYR A 81 -9.49 -29.23 -6.36
C TYR A 81 -10.72 -28.69 -5.63
N GLU A 82 -11.29 -29.47 -4.71
CA GLU A 82 -12.46 -29.07 -3.93
C GLU A 82 -12.08 -28.01 -2.89
N ASN A 83 -10.92 -28.14 -2.23
CA ASN A 83 -10.37 -27.12 -1.32
C ASN A 83 -10.25 -25.78 -2.05
N TYR A 84 -9.63 -25.78 -3.23
CA TYR A 84 -9.45 -24.55 -4.02
C TYR A 84 -10.75 -24.01 -4.58
N LYS A 85 -11.70 -24.87 -4.97
CA LYS A 85 -13.05 -24.46 -5.37
C LYS A 85 -13.75 -23.73 -4.24
N ASN A 86 -13.77 -24.28 -3.03
CA ASN A 86 -14.47 -23.65 -1.93
C ASN A 86 -13.74 -22.40 -1.42
N LEU A 87 -12.41 -22.35 -1.48
CA LEU A 87 -11.65 -21.11 -1.27
C LEU A 87 -12.05 -20.02 -2.27
N LEU A 88 -12.24 -20.38 -3.55
CA LEU A 88 -12.78 -19.46 -4.54
C LEU A 88 -14.19 -19.01 -4.14
N LEU A 89 -15.06 -19.91 -3.68
CA LEU A 89 -16.40 -19.53 -3.22
C LEU A 89 -16.36 -18.55 -2.05
N TYR A 90 -15.48 -18.76 -1.06
CA TYR A 90 -15.27 -17.79 0.02
C TYR A 90 -14.78 -16.43 -0.51
N HIS A 91 -13.84 -16.42 -1.44
CA HIS A 91 -13.37 -15.19 -2.09
C HIS A 91 -14.49 -14.46 -2.85
N ILE A 92 -15.31 -15.20 -3.58
CA ILE A 92 -16.48 -14.67 -4.28
C ILE A 92 -17.50 -14.09 -3.29
N THR A 93 -17.77 -14.78 -2.19
CA THR A 93 -18.66 -14.26 -1.13
C THR A 93 -18.09 -12.99 -0.51
N GLN A 94 -16.78 -12.93 -0.23
CA GLN A 94 -16.14 -11.72 0.28
C GLN A 94 -16.21 -10.55 -0.71
N THR A 95 -15.94 -10.79 -1.99
CA THR A 95 -15.95 -9.71 -2.99
C THR A 95 -17.36 -9.30 -3.39
N SER A 96 -18.38 -10.11 -3.10
CA SER A 96 -19.78 -9.79 -3.43
C SER A 96 -20.37 -8.66 -2.59
N ILE A 97 -19.82 -8.41 -1.40
CA ILE A 97 -20.26 -7.33 -0.49
C ILE A 97 -19.49 -6.02 -0.68
N ILE A 98 -18.55 -5.99 -1.62
CA ILE A 98 -17.70 -4.82 -1.89
C ILE A 98 -18.33 -4.07 -3.07
N GLU A 99 -18.60 -2.79 -2.88
CA GLU A 99 -19.18 -1.93 -3.92
C GLU A 99 -18.11 -1.35 -4.86
N ASP A 100 -16.89 -1.17 -4.34
CA ASP A 100 -15.79 -0.60 -5.11
C ASP A 100 -15.21 -1.63 -6.09
N GLN A 101 -15.43 -1.39 -7.39
CA GLN A 101 -14.98 -2.27 -8.46
C GLN A 101 -13.45 -2.42 -8.52
N MET A 102 -12.71 -1.43 -8.02
CA MET A 102 -11.25 -1.47 -7.97
C MET A 102 -10.75 -2.33 -6.81
N GLU A 103 -11.32 -2.18 -5.62
CA GLU A 103 -11.04 -3.05 -4.48
C GLU A 103 -11.30 -4.52 -4.86
N ILE A 104 -12.41 -4.79 -5.55
CA ILE A 104 -12.72 -6.11 -6.09
C ILE A 104 -11.62 -6.63 -7.03
N ASN A 105 -11.15 -5.80 -7.97
CA ASN A 105 -10.12 -6.20 -8.93
C ASN A 105 -8.79 -6.53 -8.25
N CYS A 106 -8.39 -5.72 -7.26
CA CYS A 106 -7.20 -5.95 -6.45
C CYS A 106 -7.31 -7.25 -5.66
N LEU A 107 -8.45 -7.48 -4.98
CA LEU A 107 -8.69 -8.71 -4.23
C LEU A 107 -8.71 -9.94 -5.13
N ASP A 108 -9.34 -9.88 -6.30
CA ASP A 108 -9.33 -10.95 -7.29
C ASP A 108 -7.89 -11.30 -7.71
N PHE A 109 -7.03 -10.29 -7.85
CA PHE A 109 -5.63 -10.48 -8.23
C PHE A 109 -4.79 -11.06 -7.09
N ASP A 110 -4.94 -10.52 -5.88
CA ASP A 110 -4.31 -11.03 -4.67
C ASP A 110 -4.70 -12.49 -4.39
N PHE A 111 -5.95 -12.85 -4.66
CA PHE A 111 -6.42 -14.22 -4.55
C PHE A 111 -5.76 -15.12 -5.60
N LEU A 112 -5.67 -14.71 -6.87
CA LEU A 112 -4.95 -15.50 -7.89
C LEU A 112 -3.48 -15.72 -7.52
N LYS A 113 -2.81 -14.69 -6.97
CA LYS A 113 -1.45 -14.83 -6.43
C LYS A 113 -1.37 -15.80 -5.27
N LEU A 114 -2.32 -15.72 -4.34
CA LEU A 114 -2.41 -16.66 -3.23
C LEU A 114 -2.52 -18.10 -3.74
N ILE A 115 -3.39 -18.35 -4.72
CA ILE A 115 -3.52 -19.67 -5.34
C ILE A 115 -2.21 -20.07 -6.02
N LEU A 116 -1.59 -19.20 -6.82
CA LEU A 116 -0.30 -19.45 -7.47
C LEU A 116 0.77 -19.90 -6.47
N TYR A 117 0.83 -19.27 -5.29
CA TYR A 117 1.84 -19.61 -4.29
C TYR A 117 1.50 -20.84 -3.43
N LEU A 118 0.21 -21.14 -3.25
CA LEU A 118 -0.26 -22.30 -2.49
C LEU A 118 -0.27 -23.59 -3.30
N SER A 119 -0.45 -23.50 -4.62
CA SER A 119 -0.72 -24.61 -5.52
C SER A 119 0.55 -25.33 -5.98
N LYS A 120 1.13 -26.12 -5.08
CA LYS A 120 2.22 -27.04 -5.43
C LYS A 120 1.67 -28.32 -6.06
N GLU A 121 0.67 -28.92 -5.42
CA GLU A 121 -0.06 -30.09 -5.91
C GLU A 121 -1.54 -29.97 -5.51
N PRO A 122 -2.50 -29.85 -6.45
CA PRO A 122 -2.34 -29.57 -7.89
C PRO A 122 -1.61 -28.24 -8.18
N THR A 123 -1.06 -28.08 -9.39
CA THR A 123 -0.37 -26.83 -9.78
C THR A 123 -1.36 -25.70 -10.05
N TYR A 124 -0.87 -24.46 -10.06
CA TYR A 124 -1.69 -23.29 -10.41
C TYR A 124 -2.43 -23.46 -11.74
N ASN A 125 -1.72 -23.96 -12.77
CA ASN A 125 -2.30 -24.16 -14.09
C ASN A 125 -3.42 -25.21 -14.07
N ASP A 126 -3.22 -26.30 -13.33
CA ASP A 126 -4.22 -27.36 -13.17
C ASP A 126 -5.48 -26.83 -12.47
N ILE A 127 -5.32 -26.00 -11.44
CA ILE A 127 -6.45 -25.38 -10.73
C ILE A 127 -7.20 -24.41 -11.64
N CYS A 128 -6.48 -23.57 -12.39
CA CYS A 128 -7.10 -22.68 -13.37
C CYS A 128 -7.86 -23.45 -14.46
N ASP A 129 -7.29 -24.55 -14.96
CA ASP A 129 -7.98 -25.45 -15.90
C ASP A 129 -9.20 -26.11 -15.29
N TYR A 130 -9.12 -26.54 -14.03
CA TYR A 130 -10.26 -27.08 -13.30
C TYR A 130 -11.38 -26.03 -13.17
N PHE A 131 -11.08 -24.78 -12.82
CA PHE A 131 -12.08 -23.72 -12.75
C PHE A 131 -12.71 -23.44 -14.10
N LEU A 132 -11.91 -23.30 -15.16
CA LEU A 132 -12.41 -23.04 -16.51
C LEU A 132 -13.23 -24.21 -17.06
N LYS A 133 -12.86 -25.46 -16.78
CA LYS A 133 -13.60 -26.64 -17.24
C LYS A 133 -14.94 -26.78 -16.52
N ASN A 134 -14.98 -26.51 -15.22
CA ASN A 134 -16.15 -26.78 -14.39
C ASN A 134 -17.01 -25.53 -14.09
N HIS A 135 -16.68 -24.35 -14.65
CA HIS A 135 -17.35 -23.09 -14.29
C HIS A 135 -18.87 -23.13 -14.44
N LEU A 136 -19.42 -23.79 -15.47
CA LEU A 136 -20.87 -23.88 -15.67
C LEU A 136 -21.56 -24.74 -14.59
N GLU A 137 -20.89 -25.78 -14.10
CA GLU A 137 -21.42 -26.63 -13.03
C GLU A 137 -21.36 -25.91 -11.68
N ILE A 138 -20.22 -25.27 -11.39
CA ILE A 138 -20.05 -24.46 -10.18
C ILE A 138 -21.08 -23.32 -10.17
N GLN A 139 -21.32 -22.66 -11.31
CA GLN A 139 -22.28 -21.58 -11.39
C GLN A 139 -23.72 -22.02 -11.04
N LYS A 140 -24.10 -23.27 -11.36
CA LYS A 140 -25.44 -23.80 -11.05
C LYS A 140 -25.68 -24.00 -9.55
N THR A 141 -24.60 -24.16 -8.76
CA THR A 141 -24.71 -24.34 -7.31
C THR A 141 -24.66 -23.02 -6.53
N LEU A 142 -24.42 -21.90 -7.21
CA LEU A 142 -24.28 -20.59 -6.58
C LEU A 142 -25.63 -19.91 -6.31
N GLN A 143 -25.68 -19.16 -5.22
CA GLN A 143 -26.77 -18.22 -4.96
C GLN A 143 -26.80 -17.13 -6.04
N PRO A 144 -27.98 -16.60 -6.43
CA PRO A 144 -28.10 -15.68 -7.56
C PRO A 144 -27.18 -14.45 -7.49
N HIS A 145 -27.01 -13.87 -6.30
CA HIS A 145 -26.16 -12.69 -6.08
C HIS A 145 -24.66 -12.96 -6.24
N LEU A 146 -24.22 -14.23 -6.18
CA LEU A 146 -22.81 -14.62 -6.34
C LEU A 146 -22.44 -14.94 -7.79
N VAL A 147 -23.43 -15.12 -8.67
CA VAL A 147 -23.20 -15.50 -10.08
C VAL A 147 -22.45 -14.43 -10.84
N GLY A 148 -22.78 -13.15 -10.63
CA GLY A 148 -22.09 -12.01 -11.28
C GLY A 148 -20.61 -11.95 -10.91
N PRO A 149 -20.27 -11.88 -9.62
CA PRO A 149 -18.89 -11.92 -9.14
C PRO A 149 -18.11 -13.17 -9.61
N PHE A 150 -18.74 -14.35 -9.59
CA PHE A 150 -18.10 -15.57 -10.09
C PHE A 150 -17.77 -15.49 -11.59
N LYS A 151 -18.72 -15.05 -12.43
CA LYS A 151 -18.48 -14.89 -13.88
C LYS A 151 -17.35 -13.90 -14.18
N ARG A 152 -17.27 -12.80 -13.43
CA ARG A 152 -16.16 -11.83 -13.51
C ARG A 152 -14.82 -12.51 -13.25
N PHE A 153 -14.73 -13.30 -12.18
CA PHE A 153 -13.50 -14.01 -11.82
C PHE A 153 -13.10 -15.06 -12.87
N ILE A 154 -14.05 -15.82 -13.41
CA ILE A 154 -13.79 -16.79 -14.48
C ILE A 154 -13.30 -16.11 -15.76
N LYS A 155 -13.90 -14.97 -16.14
CA LYS A 155 -13.42 -14.14 -17.27
C LYS A 155 -11.96 -13.73 -17.05
N LYS A 156 -11.60 -13.32 -15.84
CA LYS A 156 -10.24 -12.93 -15.46
C LYS A 156 -9.21 -14.06 -15.66
N ILE A 157 -9.51 -15.28 -15.20
CA ILE A 157 -8.65 -16.45 -15.45
C ILE A 157 -8.50 -16.71 -16.97
N LEU A 158 -9.59 -16.62 -17.71
CA LEU A 158 -9.58 -16.85 -19.16
C LEU A 158 -8.71 -15.83 -19.90
N ASP A 159 -8.79 -14.57 -19.50
CA ASP A 159 -8.00 -13.48 -20.08
C ASP A 159 -6.51 -13.65 -19.75
N GLU A 160 -6.17 -14.05 -18.52
CA GLU A 160 -4.80 -14.36 -18.08
C GLU A 160 -4.19 -15.51 -18.89
N LYS A 161 -4.90 -16.63 -19.08
CA LYS A 161 -4.37 -17.78 -19.85
C LYS A 161 -4.16 -17.47 -21.34
N ARG A 162 -4.91 -16.52 -21.90
CA ARG A 162 -4.80 -16.16 -23.32
C ARG A 162 -3.59 -15.28 -23.64
N SER A 163 -2.74 -14.98 -22.65
CA SER A 163 -1.64 -14.01 -22.78
C SER A 163 -2.11 -12.66 -23.36
N LYS A 164 -3.41 -12.35 -23.18
CA LYS A 164 -3.91 -11.00 -23.40
C LYS A 164 -3.50 -10.20 -22.16
N GLU A 165 -2.23 -9.83 -22.09
CA GLU A 165 -1.83 -8.79 -21.15
C GLU A 165 -2.48 -7.48 -21.59
N LEU A 166 -3.54 -7.12 -20.89
CA LEU A 166 -3.74 -5.84 -20.21
C LEU A 166 -5.21 -5.83 -19.86
N TYR A 167 -5.50 -5.93 -18.56
CA TYR A 167 -6.79 -5.60 -17.97
C TYR A 167 -7.46 -4.46 -18.76
N GLN A 168 -8.50 -4.81 -19.53
CA GLN A 168 -9.46 -3.82 -20.00
C GLN A 168 -10.33 -3.49 -18.81
N TYR A 169 -9.79 -2.60 -17.98
CA TYR A 169 -10.49 -1.88 -16.94
C TYR A 169 -11.78 -1.30 -17.56
N GLU A 170 -12.94 -1.78 -17.13
CA GLU A 170 -14.24 -1.22 -17.54
C GLU A 170 -14.53 0.02 -16.67
N THR A 171 -13.66 1.04 -16.75
CA THR A 171 -14.04 2.41 -16.44
C THR A 171 -14.33 3.13 -17.75
N LYS A 172 -15.42 3.89 -17.82
CA LYS A 172 -15.73 4.73 -19.00
C LYS A 172 -14.79 5.92 -19.15
N LEU A 173 -13.91 6.15 -18.18
CA LEU A 173 -12.95 7.25 -18.14
C LEU A 173 -11.57 6.70 -18.55
N ARG A 174 -11.12 7.08 -19.75
CA ARG A 174 -9.82 6.72 -20.37
C ARG A 174 -8.63 6.94 -19.43
N ASP A 175 -8.78 7.87 -18.50
CA ASP A 175 -7.76 8.44 -17.65
C ASP A 175 -7.43 7.57 -16.42
N ASP A 176 -8.46 7.01 -15.75
CA ASP A 176 -8.29 6.09 -14.60
C ASP A 176 -7.54 4.80 -15.00
N ARG A 177 -7.76 4.33 -16.23
CA ARG A 177 -7.15 3.11 -16.75
C ARG A 177 -5.66 3.27 -17.03
N LEU A 178 -5.23 4.44 -17.49
CA LEU A 178 -3.82 4.74 -17.74
C LEU A 178 -3.06 4.77 -16.41
N VAL A 179 -3.56 5.52 -15.42
CA VAL A 179 -2.95 5.58 -14.08
C VAL A 179 -2.87 4.19 -13.43
N TYR A 180 -3.94 3.40 -13.50
CA TYR A 180 -3.91 2.03 -12.99
C TYR A 180 -2.86 1.15 -13.67
N ASN A 181 -2.83 1.15 -15.00
CA ASN A 181 -1.89 0.31 -15.74
C ASN A 181 -0.44 0.67 -15.41
N GLU A 182 -0.12 1.96 -15.29
CA GLU A 182 1.22 2.41 -14.91
C GLU A 182 1.58 2.00 -13.48
N LEU A 183 0.67 2.21 -12.52
CA LEU A 183 0.89 1.77 -11.13
C LEU A 183 0.99 0.25 -11.00
N TYR A 184 0.21 -0.50 -11.78
CA TYR A 184 0.25 -1.96 -11.80
C TYR A 184 1.53 -2.48 -12.46
N THR A 185 2.01 -1.80 -13.50
CA THR A 185 3.29 -2.09 -14.16
C THR A 185 4.45 -1.86 -13.20
N LEU A 186 4.46 -0.72 -12.51
CA LEU A 186 5.42 -0.43 -11.45
C LEU A 186 5.37 -1.45 -10.31
N TYR A 187 4.17 -1.87 -9.91
CA TYR A 187 3.98 -2.95 -8.95
C TYR A 187 4.61 -4.26 -9.43
N TYR A 188 4.39 -4.64 -10.69
CA TYR A 188 4.99 -5.82 -11.28
C TYR A 188 6.51 -5.73 -11.30
N HIS A 189 7.09 -4.58 -11.69
CA HIS A 189 8.53 -4.37 -11.63
C HIS A 189 9.05 -4.48 -10.19
N THR A 190 8.32 -3.97 -9.21
CA THR A 190 8.65 -4.02 -7.78
C THR A 190 8.70 -5.45 -7.25
N VAL A 191 7.72 -6.28 -7.59
CA VAL A 191 7.68 -7.68 -7.15
C VAL A 191 8.79 -8.50 -7.80
N ASN A 192 9.05 -8.26 -9.09
CA ASN A 192 9.98 -9.05 -9.89
C ASN A 192 11.42 -8.51 -9.94
N ASP A 193 11.73 -7.48 -9.14
CA ASP A 193 13.07 -6.88 -9.04
C ASP A 193 13.61 -6.38 -10.40
N LYS A 194 12.72 -5.85 -11.24
CA LYS A 194 13.06 -5.33 -12.57
C LYS A 194 13.53 -3.88 -12.51
N VAL A 195 14.59 -3.64 -11.74
CA VAL A 195 15.10 -2.29 -11.39
C VAL A 195 15.42 -1.42 -12.62
N ALA A 196 15.83 -2.01 -13.74
CA ALA A 196 16.13 -1.27 -14.98
C ALA A 196 14.89 -0.60 -15.61
N GLU A 197 13.70 -1.14 -15.34
CA GLU A 197 12.44 -0.66 -15.91
C GLU A 197 11.77 0.40 -14.99
N PHE A 198 12.33 0.65 -13.79
CA PHE A 198 11.73 1.55 -12.79
C PHE A 198 11.73 3.02 -13.19
N GLU A 199 12.83 3.53 -13.77
CA GLU A 199 12.96 4.96 -14.03
C GLU A 199 11.96 5.45 -15.08
N GLU A 200 11.74 4.63 -16.11
CA GLU A 200 10.75 4.87 -17.14
C GLU A 200 9.32 4.84 -16.56
N SER A 201 8.99 3.80 -15.78
CA SER A 201 7.67 3.73 -15.12
C SER A 201 7.45 4.88 -14.14
N LEU A 202 8.47 5.32 -13.40
CA LEU A 202 8.36 6.46 -12.49
C LEU A 202 8.11 7.76 -13.25
N SER A 203 8.81 8.00 -14.36
CA SER A 203 8.59 9.18 -15.21
C SER A 203 7.18 9.19 -15.80
N LEU A 204 6.68 8.04 -16.24
CA LEU A 204 5.33 7.91 -16.78
C LEU A 204 4.28 8.14 -15.70
N ILE A 205 4.48 7.61 -14.49
CA ILE A 205 3.59 7.85 -13.35
C ILE A 205 3.58 9.33 -13.01
N GLU A 206 4.72 9.99 -12.89
CA GLU A 206 4.80 11.44 -12.63
C GLU A 206 4.02 12.25 -13.70
N GLU A 207 4.11 11.86 -14.97
CA GLU A 207 3.35 12.49 -16.05
C GLU A 207 1.84 12.26 -15.93
N GLN A 208 1.40 11.03 -15.67
CA GLN A 208 -0.03 10.69 -15.54
C GLN A 208 -0.65 11.30 -14.29
N VAL A 209 0.12 11.40 -13.20
CA VAL A 209 -0.28 12.01 -11.93
C VAL A 209 -0.58 13.49 -12.09
N ASN A 210 0.25 14.21 -12.85
CA ASN A 210 0.04 15.63 -13.13
C ASN A 210 -1.20 15.88 -14.00
N LYS A 211 -1.58 14.91 -14.83
CA LYS A 211 -2.74 15.00 -15.72
C LYS A 211 -4.04 14.60 -15.02
N TYR A 212 -3.99 13.63 -14.10
CA TYR A 212 -5.17 12.96 -13.55
C TYR A 212 -5.06 12.72 -12.03
N PRO A 213 -5.00 13.78 -11.20
CA PRO A 213 -4.79 13.64 -9.76
C PRO A 213 -5.92 12.88 -9.05
N ASP A 214 -7.17 13.05 -9.48
CA ASP A 214 -8.34 12.38 -8.89
C ASP A 214 -8.34 10.86 -9.12
N SER A 215 -7.68 10.41 -10.19
CA SER A 215 -7.55 8.99 -10.51
C SER A 215 -6.66 8.27 -9.49
N ILE A 216 -5.67 8.95 -8.90
CA ILE A 216 -4.75 8.40 -7.90
C ILE A 216 -5.48 8.08 -6.60
N ALA A 217 -6.46 8.90 -6.19
CA ALA A 217 -7.25 8.66 -4.98
C ALA A 217 -7.95 7.30 -5.01
N LYS A 218 -8.31 6.80 -6.20
CA LYS A 218 -8.92 5.48 -6.41
C LYS A 218 -7.91 4.33 -6.35
N GLN A 219 -6.61 4.63 -6.27
CA GLN A 219 -5.50 3.67 -6.38
C GLN A 219 -4.73 3.52 -5.06
N MET A 220 -5.23 4.11 -3.97
CA MET A 220 -4.56 4.13 -2.66
C MET A 220 -4.22 2.73 -2.14
N TYR A 221 -5.08 1.74 -2.41
CA TYR A 221 -4.79 0.35 -2.04
C TYR A 221 -3.58 -0.22 -2.81
N LEU A 222 -3.51 0.00 -4.12
CA LEU A 222 -2.39 -0.44 -4.96
C LEU A 222 -1.09 0.26 -4.53
N LEU A 223 -1.15 1.56 -4.24
CA LEU A 223 -0.01 2.32 -3.68
C LEU A 223 0.45 1.76 -2.33
N SER A 224 -0.47 1.42 -1.43
CA SER A 224 -0.17 0.76 -0.15
C SER A 224 0.56 -0.58 -0.38
N TYR A 225 0.09 -1.37 -1.34
CA TYR A 225 0.72 -2.66 -1.66
C TYR A 225 2.12 -2.48 -2.24
N ILE A 226 2.32 -1.54 -3.18
CA ILE A 226 3.65 -1.21 -3.72
C ILE A 226 4.60 -0.79 -2.59
N ALA A 227 4.14 0.08 -1.69
CA ALA A 227 4.92 0.52 -0.53
C ALA A 227 5.32 -0.67 0.35
N SER A 228 4.40 -1.58 0.64
CA SER A 228 4.69 -2.79 1.43
C SER A 228 5.79 -3.65 0.79
N GLN A 229 5.78 -3.81 -0.54
CA GLN A 229 6.80 -4.59 -1.24
C GLN A 229 8.16 -3.89 -1.19
N CYS A 230 8.19 -2.57 -1.39
CA CYS A 230 9.41 -1.76 -1.33
C CYS A 230 10.07 -1.79 0.05
N LEU A 231 9.28 -1.74 1.13
CA LEU A 231 9.77 -1.72 2.51
C LEU A 231 10.32 -3.08 2.97
N VAL A 232 9.96 -4.18 2.31
CA VAL A 232 10.47 -5.53 2.62
C VAL A 232 11.79 -5.84 1.89
N VAL A 233 12.16 -5.08 0.85
CA VAL A 233 13.39 -5.27 0.05
C VAL A 233 14.68 -5.36 0.89
N PRO A 234 14.92 -4.48 1.89
CA PRO A 234 16.14 -4.53 2.71
C PRO A 234 16.32 -5.88 3.44
N ASN A 235 15.22 -6.50 3.87
CA ASN A 235 15.23 -7.76 4.62
C ASN A 235 15.48 -8.99 3.74
N LYS A 236 15.42 -8.85 2.40
CA LYS A 236 15.66 -9.93 1.44
C LYS A 236 17.12 -10.02 0.96
N GLY A 237 18.03 -9.21 1.52
CA GLY A 237 19.43 -9.12 1.06
C GLY A 237 19.59 -8.49 -0.32
N ARG A 238 18.54 -7.81 -0.81
CA ARG A 238 18.49 -7.19 -2.15
C ARG A 238 18.93 -5.73 -2.06
N MET A 239 20.22 -5.49 -2.27
CA MET A 239 20.82 -4.15 -2.17
C MET A 239 20.83 -3.37 -3.49
N LYS A 240 20.65 -4.03 -4.64
CA LYS A 240 20.60 -3.37 -5.95
C LYS A 240 19.31 -2.56 -6.06
N GLY A 241 19.40 -1.30 -6.49
CA GLY A 241 18.23 -0.44 -6.70
C GLY A 241 17.58 0.13 -5.44
N ILE A 242 18.19 0.00 -4.25
CA ILE A 242 17.61 0.49 -2.99
C ILE A 242 17.24 1.98 -3.03
N ASN A 243 17.99 2.79 -3.77
CA ASN A 243 17.70 4.21 -3.96
C ASN A 243 16.42 4.44 -4.78
N LEU A 244 16.14 3.60 -5.77
CA LEU A 244 14.92 3.67 -6.57
C LEU A 244 13.70 3.25 -5.76
N TYR A 245 13.82 2.19 -4.94
CA TYR A 245 12.77 1.82 -3.98
C TYR A 245 12.48 2.93 -2.96
N LYS A 246 13.53 3.60 -2.46
CA LYS A 246 13.37 4.76 -1.57
C LYS A 246 12.70 5.95 -2.27
N LYS A 247 13.11 6.25 -3.52
CA LYS A 247 12.47 7.27 -4.36
C LYS A 247 10.99 6.97 -4.56
N LEU A 248 10.65 5.72 -4.83
CA LEU A 248 9.26 5.28 -4.99
C LEU A 248 8.46 5.41 -3.69
N LEU A 249 9.03 5.04 -2.54
CA LEU A 249 8.39 5.22 -1.25
C LEU A 249 8.10 6.70 -0.94
N SER A 250 9.03 7.58 -1.28
CA SER A 250 8.83 9.03 -1.20
C SER A 250 7.73 9.51 -2.15
N LEU A 251 7.74 9.07 -3.40
CA LEU A 251 6.74 9.43 -4.41
C LEU A 251 5.33 9.00 -3.94
N ILE A 252 5.15 7.77 -3.46
CA ILE A 252 3.85 7.29 -2.97
C ILE A 252 3.25 8.23 -1.91
N LEU A 253 4.05 8.71 -0.96
CA LEU A 253 3.58 9.63 0.08
C LEU A 253 3.22 11.02 -0.48
N GLU A 254 3.92 11.48 -1.53
CA GLU A 254 3.57 12.71 -2.24
C GLU A 254 2.26 12.55 -3.03
N LEU A 255 2.07 11.41 -3.70
CA LEU A 255 0.84 11.09 -4.42
C LEU A 255 -0.38 11.08 -3.48
N VAL A 256 -0.22 10.56 -2.26
CA VAL A 256 -1.27 10.60 -1.23
C VAL A 256 -1.68 12.04 -0.91
N LEU A 257 -0.71 12.90 -0.63
CA LEU A 257 -0.97 14.30 -0.31
C LEU A 257 -1.59 15.03 -1.50
N ALA A 258 -1.07 14.83 -2.71
CA ALA A 258 -1.57 15.49 -3.91
C ALA A 258 -3.04 15.12 -4.20
N ALA A 259 -3.36 13.83 -4.11
CA ALA A 259 -4.70 13.32 -4.40
C ALA A 259 -5.73 13.70 -3.34
N GLU A 260 -5.35 13.69 -2.05
CA GLU A 260 -6.33 13.85 -0.97
C GLU A 260 -6.46 15.29 -0.45
N LYS A 261 -5.48 16.18 -0.71
CA LYS A 261 -5.49 17.57 -0.19
C LYS A 261 -6.72 18.37 -0.61
N ASN A 262 -7.25 18.11 -1.80
CA ASN A 262 -8.41 18.80 -2.36
C ASN A 262 -9.67 17.92 -2.42
N SER A 263 -9.60 16.71 -1.87
CA SER A 263 -10.70 15.75 -1.89
C SER A 263 -11.73 16.08 -0.81
N ASN A 264 -13.00 16.13 -1.21
CA ASN A 264 -14.13 16.37 -0.30
C ASN A 264 -14.79 15.06 0.18
N ASP A 265 -14.15 13.92 -0.04
CA ASP A 265 -14.71 12.61 0.27
C ASP A 265 -14.57 12.29 1.78
N SER A 266 -15.65 11.80 2.39
CA SER A 266 -15.66 11.37 3.80
C SER A 266 -14.69 10.22 4.13
N SER A 267 -14.23 9.48 3.12
CA SER A 267 -13.35 8.31 3.27
C SER A 267 -11.85 8.61 3.12
N VAL A 268 -11.48 9.89 2.91
CA VAL A 268 -10.08 10.35 2.77
C VAL A 268 -9.19 9.81 3.89
N SER A 269 -9.61 9.95 5.16
CA SER A 269 -8.82 9.53 6.32
C SER A 269 -8.52 8.02 6.30
N LYS A 270 -9.49 7.19 5.92
CA LYS A 270 -9.34 5.74 5.82
C LYS A 270 -8.38 5.34 4.69
N ARG A 271 -8.44 6.02 3.55
CA ARG A 271 -7.51 5.76 2.42
C ARG A 271 -6.08 6.16 2.77
N ILE A 272 -5.89 7.29 3.44
CA ILE A 272 -4.58 7.70 3.95
C ILE A 272 -4.04 6.66 4.93
N ILE A 273 -4.86 6.23 5.89
CA ILE A 273 -4.51 5.18 6.86
C ILE A 273 -4.04 3.90 6.14
N CYS A 274 -4.75 3.49 5.08
CA CYS A 274 -4.37 2.34 4.27
C CYS A 274 -2.94 2.46 3.70
N VAL A 275 -2.57 3.62 3.17
CA VAL A 275 -1.23 3.82 2.56
C VAL A 275 -0.12 3.96 3.59
N VAL A 276 -0.37 4.63 4.72
CA VAL A 276 0.68 4.85 5.75
C VAL A 276 0.93 3.61 6.61
N THR A 277 -0.03 2.68 6.70
CA THR A 277 0.07 1.48 7.55
C THR A 277 1.34 0.65 7.27
N PRO A 278 1.69 0.30 6.02
CA PRO A 278 2.96 -0.39 5.73
C PRO A 278 4.21 0.34 6.24
N PHE A 279 4.25 1.68 6.17
CA PHE A 279 5.38 2.48 6.65
C PHE A 279 5.50 2.39 8.17
N LEU A 280 4.37 2.52 8.88
CA LEU A 280 4.35 2.40 10.35
C LEU A 280 4.75 0.98 10.80
N GLN A 281 4.28 -0.06 10.10
CA GLN A 281 4.69 -1.44 10.37
C GLN A 281 6.20 -1.64 10.16
N PHE A 282 6.77 -1.09 9.09
CA PHE A 282 8.21 -1.13 8.86
C PHE A 282 9.00 -0.43 9.98
N ILE A 283 8.54 0.75 10.41
CA ILE A 283 9.19 1.54 11.46
C ILE A 283 9.10 0.83 12.83
N ALA A 284 7.95 0.25 13.16
CA ALA A 284 7.76 -0.49 14.41
C ALA A 284 8.73 -1.68 14.53
N ASN A 285 9.03 -2.33 13.42
CA ASN A 285 9.85 -3.54 13.38
C ASN A 285 11.35 -3.29 13.21
N SER A 286 11.80 -2.02 13.13
CA SER A 286 13.19 -1.67 12.85
C SER A 286 13.82 -0.91 14.01
N GLU A 287 14.90 -1.45 14.59
CA GLU A 287 15.59 -0.84 15.75
C GLU A 287 16.37 0.44 15.40
N LYS A 288 16.96 0.50 14.20
CA LYS A 288 17.63 1.69 13.65
C LYS A 288 17.41 1.77 12.15
N ILE A 289 16.92 2.91 11.67
CA ILE A 289 16.59 3.10 10.25
C ILE A 289 17.45 4.24 9.68
N ILE A 290 18.56 3.88 9.05
CA ILE A 290 19.53 4.84 8.51
C ILE A 290 19.21 5.12 7.03
N GLY A 291 19.21 6.40 6.65
CA GLY A 291 19.06 6.84 5.26
C GLY A 291 17.63 6.78 4.72
N TYR A 292 16.61 6.89 5.59
CA TYR A 292 15.19 7.01 5.24
C TYR A 292 14.62 8.41 5.57
N GLY A 293 15.48 9.40 5.86
CA GLY A 293 15.05 10.74 6.31
C GLY A 293 14.06 11.42 5.37
N ASP A 294 14.28 11.32 4.05
CA ASP A 294 13.38 11.88 3.02
C ASP A 294 11.99 11.24 3.01
N ILE A 295 11.91 9.95 3.36
CA ILE A 295 10.65 9.20 3.47
C ILE A 295 9.95 9.58 4.76
N PHE A 296 10.68 9.66 5.88
CA PHE A 296 10.14 10.07 7.17
C PHE A 296 9.60 11.49 7.16
N SER A 297 10.32 12.43 6.54
CA SER A 297 9.85 13.80 6.35
C SER A 297 8.49 13.84 5.64
N ARG A 298 8.33 13.07 4.54
CA ARG A 298 7.08 12.99 3.80
C ARG A 298 5.97 12.28 4.58
N LEU A 299 6.31 11.21 5.30
CA LEU A 299 5.36 10.47 6.14
C LEU A 299 4.80 11.38 7.24
N ILE A 300 5.66 12.17 7.89
CA ILE A 300 5.24 13.14 8.90
C ILE A 300 4.28 14.17 8.30
N LYS A 301 4.54 14.66 7.08
CA LYS A 301 3.60 15.56 6.38
C LYS A 301 2.24 14.91 6.15
N VAL A 302 2.20 13.64 5.74
CA VAL A 302 0.94 12.88 5.59
C VAL A 302 0.22 12.71 6.93
N LEU A 303 0.94 12.42 8.01
CA LEU A 303 0.38 12.26 9.35
C LEU A 303 -0.17 13.59 9.92
N ILE A 304 0.52 14.71 9.66
CA ILE A 304 0.02 16.07 9.97
C ILE A 304 -1.27 16.35 9.22
N PHE A 305 -1.29 16.04 7.92
CA PHE A 305 -2.50 16.22 7.11
C PHE A 305 -3.67 15.38 7.66
N LEU A 306 -3.44 14.09 7.96
CA LEU A 306 -4.44 13.19 8.56
C LEU A 306 -5.00 13.76 9.87
N ASN A 307 -4.13 14.22 10.78
CA ASN A 307 -4.54 14.81 12.05
C ASN A 307 -5.40 16.08 11.85
N ASN A 308 -5.09 16.88 10.82
CA ASN A 308 -5.83 18.12 10.54
C ASN A 308 -7.21 17.84 9.96
N ILE A 309 -7.36 16.84 9.09
CA ILE A 309 -8.66 16.52 8.48
C ILE A 309 -9.55 15.65 9.38
N ASN A 310 -8.96 14.75 10.19
CA ASN A 310 -9.68 13.87 11.09
C ASN A 310 -8.80 13.42 12.26
N GLY A 311 -8.84 14.19 13.34
CA GLY A 311 -8.06 13.93 14.55
C GLY A 311 -8.42 12.61 15.24
N ASN A 312 -9.66 12.14 15.16
CA ASN A 312 -10.08 10.89 15.80
C ASN A 312 -9.45 9.67 15.12
N ASP A 313 -9.48 9.64 13.79
CA ASP A 313 -8.85 8.57 13.00
C ASP A 313 -7.33 8.56 13.20
N PHE A 314 -6.71 9.74 13.28
CA PHE A 314 -5.30 9.87 13.64
C PHE A 314 -5.00 9.31 15.04
N LEU A 315 -5.83 9.63 16.04
CA LEU A 315 -5.66 9.14 17.40
C LEU A 315 -5.78 7.61 17.48
N SER A 316 -6.72 7.00 16.75
CA SER A 316 -6.80 5.54 16.65
C SER A 316 -5.51 4.99 16.04
N LEU A 317 -5.08 5.51 14.89
CA LEU A 317 -3.86 5.08 14.21
C LEU A 317 -2.62 5.16 15.13
N LEU A 318 -2.49 6.26 15.88
CA LEU A 318 -1.43 6.49 16.85
C LEU A 318 -1.44 5.45 17.97
N ASN A 319 -2.60 5.17 18.55
CA ASN A 319 -2.73 4.19 19.63
C ASN A 319 -2.41 2.78 19.14
N ASP A 320 -2.91 2.41 17.96
CA ASP A 320 -2.71 1.09 17.37
C ASP A 320 -1.25 0.86 16.93
N ASN A 321 -0.52 1.93 16.62
CA ASN A 321 0.86 1.88 16.11
C ASN A 321 1.85 2.62 17.02
N TYR A 322 1.58 2.71 18.33
CA TYR A 322 2.43 3.46 19.28
C TYR A 322 3.93 3.15 19.19
N PRO A 323 4.38 1.88 19.04
CA PRO A 323 5.80 1.56 18.85
C PRO A 323 6.40 2.19 17.58
N ALA A 324 5.64 2.31 16.50
CA ALA A 324 6.09 2.96 15.28
C ALA A 324 6.36 4.45 15.49
N PHE A 325 5.44 5.15 16.15
CA PHE A 325 5.59 6.59 16.44
C PHE A 325 6.75 6.87 17.40
N LYS A 326 6.96 5.98 18.38
CA LYS A 326 8.16 6.00 19.23
C LYS A 326 9.43 5.90 18.40
N ASN A 327 9.56 4.83 17.62
CA ASN A 327 10.76 4.60 16.81
C ASN A 327 10.97 5.72 15.80
N LEU A 328 9.89 6.28 15.23
CA LEU A 328 9.95 7.42 14.33
C LEU A 328 10.48 8.68 15.04
N ALA A 329 10.02 8.98 16.26
CA ALA A 329 10.51 10.10 17.05
C ALA A 329 11.99 9.93 17.46
N ASP A 330 12.41 8.69 17.76
CA ASP A 330 13.79 8.38 18.11
C ASP A 330 14.73 8.46 16.90
N ASN A 331 14.30 7.99 15.72
CA ASN A 331 15.11 8.00 14.49
C ASN A 331 15.05 9.33 13.73
N PHE A 332 13.97 10.11 13.89
CA PHE A 332 13.75 11.38 13.18
C PHE A 332 13.11 12.44 14.11
N PRO A 333 13.83 12.88 15.16
CA PRO A 333 13.31 13.85 16.11
C PRO A 333 13.09 15.22 15.45
N GLY A 334 12.06 15.94 15.90
CA GLY A 334 11.77 17.30 15.41
C GLY A 334 10.54 17.93 16.05
N GLN A 335 10.21 19.15 15.62
CA GLN A 335 9.06 19.91 16.15
C GLN A 335 7.71 19.22 15.94
N TRP A 336 7.61 18.36 14.91
CA TRP A 336 6.43 17.55 14.64
C TRP A 336 6.05 16.64 15.82
N VAL A 337 7.01 16.20 16.64
CA VAL A 337 6.78 15.34 17.81
C VAL A 337 5.87 16.06 18.81
N SER A 338 6.20 17.32 19.13
CA SER A 338 5.36 18.13 20.04
C SER A 338 4.01 18.46 19.40
N TYR A 339 3.99 18.74 18.09
CA TYR A 339 2.78 19.09 17.36
C TYR A 339 1.76 17.94 17.30
N LEU A 340 2.19 16.73 16.94
CA LEU A 340 1.32 15.56 16.80
C LEU A 340 1.11 14.79 18.11
N LEU A 341 2.14 14.72 18.97
CA LEU A 341 2.18 13.81 20.11
C LEU A 341 2.12 14.53 21.46
N GLY A 342 2.42 15.83 21.50
CA GLY A 342 2.47 16.64 22.73
C GLY A 342 1.14 16.76 23.47
N LYS A 343 -0.01 16.74 22.76
CA LYS A 343 -1.35 16.81 23.37
C LYS A 343 -1.78 15.53 24.10
N ASN A 344 -1.14 14.39 23.83
CA ASN A 344 -1.59 13.07 24.29
C ASN A 344 -0.75 12.50 25.45
N GLY A 345 -0.02 13.35 26.19
CA GLY A 345 0.87 12.89 27.25
C GLY A 345 2.02 12.01 26.74
N PHE A 346 2.39 12.11 25.47
CA PHE A 346 3.48 11.32 24.90
C PHE A 346 4.79 11.59 25.65
N GLN A 347 5.11 12.86 25.93
CA GLN A 347 6.33 13.26 26.65
C GLN A 347 6.40 12.74 28.10
N SER A 348 5.27 12.53 28.80
CA SER A 348 5.32 12.03 30.18
C SER A 348 5.72 10.55 30.27
N LYS A 349 5.65 9.81 29.15
CA LYS A 349 6.12 8.42 29.05
C LYS A 349 7.61 8.30 28.63
N PHE A 350 8.26 9.38 28.22
CA PHE A 350 9.67 9.38 27.81
C PHE A 350 10.52 10.21 28.78
N LYS A 351 11.42 9.53 29.52
CA LYS A 351 12.30 10.16 30.53
C LYS A 351 13.55 10.83 29.97
N ASN A 352 13.78 10.83 28.66
CA ASN A 352 14.99 11.41 28.07
C ASN A 352 14.67 12.68 27.30
N GLN A 353 15.31 13.79 27.69
CA GLN A 353 15.28 15.05 26.96
C GLN A 353 15.85 14.82 25.54
N LEU A 354 14.98 14.76 24.55
CA LEU A 354 15.37 14.81 23.14
C LEU A 354 15.92 16.21 22.87
N SER A 355 17.18 16.31 22.44
CA SER A 355 17.75 17.57 21.98
C SER A 355 17.01 18.01 20.72
N LEU A 356 16.12 18.98 20.86
CA LEU A 356 15.33 19.56 19.79
C LEU A 356 16.24 20.43 18.91
N ALA A 357 16.84 19.83 17.88
CA ALA A 357 17.46 20.61 16.82
C ALA A 357 16.36 21.35 16.02
N PRO A 358 16.60 22.60 15.58
CA PRO A 358 15.63 23.34 14.79
C PRO A 358 15.34 22.60 13.49
N TYR A 359 14.05 22.35 13.25
CA TYR A 359 13.53 21.90 11.97
C TYR A 359 13.78 23.01 10.94
N LYS A 360 14.62 22.75 9.94
CA LYS A 360 14.69 23.61 8.75
C LYS A 360 13.51 23.23 7.87
N ASP A 361 12.56 24.14 7.84
CA ASP A 361 11.36 24.07 7.02
C ASP A 361 11.75 24.24 5.55
N ASN A 362 12.07 23.14 4.87
CA ASN A 362 12.22 23.13 3.41
C ASN A 362 10.86 22.86 2.73
N PHE A 363 9.76 23.36 3.30
CA PHE A 363 8.42 23.25 2.71
C PHE A 363 8.35 23.99 1.36
N ASP A 364 9.13 25.06 1.19
CA ASP A 364 9.01 25.96 0.04
C ASP A 364 9.94 25.65 -1.15
N ASP A 365 11.01 24.88 -1.00
CA ASP A 365 12.08 24.88 -2.02
C ASP A 365 11.96 23.84 -3.16
N SER A 366 10.91 23.03 -3.31
CA SER A 366 10.90 22.05 -4.43
C SER A 366 9.57 21.63 -5.06
N LEU A 367 8.44 21.62 -4.34
CA LEU A 367 7.18 21.10 -4.92
C LEU A 367 6.06 22.13 -5.01
N LEU A 368 5.99 23.11 -4.10
CA LEU A 368 4.94 24.11 -4.10
C LEU A 368 5.14 25.18 -5.18
N ASP A 369 6.39 25.57 -5.46
CA ASP A 369 6.74 26.43 -6.61
C ASP A 369 6.46 25.78 -7.97
N SER A 370 6.47 24.44 -8.04
CA SER A 370 6.34 23.70 -9.30
C SER A 370 4.90 23.44 -9.72
N LEU A 371 3.96 23.46 -8.77
CA LEU A 371 2.58 23.04 -8.97
C LEU A 371 1.55 24.19 -8.94
N TYR A 372 1.95 25.42 -8.57
CA TYR A 372 0.98 26.49 -8.26
C TYR A 372 1.29 27.91 -8.75
N GLU A 373 2.18 28.16 -9.72
CA GLU A 373 2.17 29.47 -10.38
C GLU A 373 1.15 29.51 -11.54
N PRO A 374 0.10 30.36 -11.48
CA PRO A 374 -0.69 30.65 -12.66
C PRO A 374 0.19 31.37 -13.68
N ALA A 375 -0.04 31.14 -14.98
CA ALA A 375 0.68 31.86 -16.02
C ALA A 375 0.44 33.37 -15.90
N LEU A 376 1.41 34.10 -15.33
CA LEU A 376 1.50 35.55 -15.51
C LEU A 376 2.04 35.77 -16.91
N ASN A 377 1.18 36.36 -17.75
CA ASN A 377 1.45 36.77 -19.13
C ASN A 377 2.91 37.25 -19.33
N GLY A 378 3.77 36.40 -19.89
CA GLY A 378 4.98 36.81 -20.60
C GLY A 378 6.29 36.94 -19.81
N PHE A 379 6.47 36.35 -18.62
CA PHE A 379 7.78 36.34 -17.95
C PHE A 379 8.28 34.90 -17.69
N ASP A 380 9.38 34.51 -18.34
CA ASP A 380 9.95 33.17 -18.23
C ASP A 380 10.96 33.08 -17.07
N VAL A 381 10.45 32.68 -15.91
CA VAL A 381 11.26 32.48 -14.69
C VAL A 381 12.04 31.16 -14.74
N LYS A 382 11.81 30.29 -15.74
CA LYS A 382 12.52 29.00 -15.87
C LYS A 382 14.01 29.15 -16.19
N GLY A 383 14.47 30.35 -16.57
CA GLY A 383 15.86 30.60 -16.92
C GLY A 383 16.84 30.71 -15.74
N PHE A 384 16.37 30.87 -14.50
CA PHE A 384 17.25 31.23 -13.38
C PHE A 384 16.94 30.48 -12.08
N LYS A 385 17.23 29.18 -12.05
CA LYS A 385 17.43 28.47 -10.78
C LYS A 385 18.63 27.52 -10.92
N LEU A 386 19.78 27.84 -10.30
CA LEU A 386 20.77 26.86 -9.83
C LEU A 386 21.79 27.46 -8.83
N LYS A 387 21.75 26.92 -7.61
CA LYS A 387 22.77 26.62 -6.58
C LYS A 387 23.97 27.53 -6.24
N ASP A 388 24.35 28.55 -7.02
CA ASP A 388 25.41 29.52 -6.68
C ASP A 388 24.96 30.97 -6.93
N SER A 389 23.79 31.31 -6.39
CA SER A 389 23.10 32.57 -6.72
C SER A 389 23.91 33.83 -6.43
N TYR A 390 24.80 33.83 -5.43
CA TYR A 390 25.64 35.00 -5.11
C TYR A 390 26.83 35.18 -6.08
N THR A 391 27.49 34.09 -6.48
CA THR A 391 28.62 34.12 -7.43
C THR A 391 28.15 34.43 -8.85
N ILE A 392 26.96 33.93 -9.22
CA ILE A 392 26.30 34.28 -10.49
C ILE A 392 25.78 35.72 -10.44
N TYR A 393 25.25 36.19 -9.30
CA TYR A 393 24.86 37.59 -9.12
C TYR A 393 26.05 38.55 -9.23
N GLU A 394 27.21 38.23 -8.64
CA GLU A 394 28.45 39.02 -8.78
C GLU A 394 28.98 38.99 -10.23
N THR A 395 29.01 37.82 -10.89
CA THR A 395 29.41 37.72 -12.31
C THR A 395 28.44 38.49 -13.23
N MET A 396 27.14 38.44 -12.94
CA MET A 396 26.10 39.18 -13.65
C MET A 396 26.17 40.68 -13.38
N LYS A 397 26.71 41.12 -12.25
CA LYS A 397 26.90 42.53 -11.92
C LYS A 397 28.02 43.14 -12.76
N THR A 398 29.12 42.42 -12.94
CA THR A 398 30.21 42.82 -13.86
C THR A 398 29.73 42.81 -15.31
N PHE A 399 29.01 41.77 -15.73
CA PHE A 399 28.43 41.68 -17.08
C PHE A 399 27.40 42.78 -17.35
N ARG A 400 26.55 43.15 -16.38
CA ARG A 400 25.62 44.29 -16.51
C ARG A 400 26.37 45.63 -16.60
N GLY A 401 27.47 45.79 -15.87
CA GLY A 401 28.32 46.97 -15.97
C GLY A 401 28.93 47.13 -17.37
N GLU A 402 29.48 46.06 -17.92
CA GLU A 402 30.06 46.04 -19.28
C GLU A 402 28.98 46.27 -20.36
N LEU A 403 27.78 45.68 -20.19
CA LEU A 403 26.66 45.85 -21.12
C LEU A 403 26.06 47.27 -21.07
N GLU A 404 25.99 47.90 -19.89
CA GLU A 404 25.56 49.30 -19.73
C GLU A 404 26.58 50.30 -20.29
N GLU A 405 27.86 49.93 -20.35
CA GLU A 405 28.93 50.72 -20.96
C GLU A 405 28.93 50.58 -22.49
N GLU A 406 28.72 49.35 -23.00
CA GLU A 406 28.51 49.08 -24.43
C GLU A 406 27.25 49.77 -24.98
N MET A 407 26.13 49.72 -24.25
CA MET A 407 24.89 50.39 -24.65
C MET A 407 25.00 51.92 -24.62
N ARG A 408 25.80 52.48 -23.69
CA ARG A 408 26.13 53.92 -23.69
C ARG A 408 27.01 54.31 -24.87
N ASN A 409 27.97 53.47 -25.24
CA ASN A 409 28.81 53.67 -26.42
C ASN A 409 28.07 53.45 -27.75
N PHE A 410 26.92 52.76 -27.74
CA PHE A 410 26.04 52.58 -28.90
C PHE A 410 25.01 53.69 -29.09
N THR A 411 24.76 54.51 -28.05
CA THR A 411 23.77 55.60 -28.04
C THR A 411 24.38 56.99 -27.90
N SER A 412 25.72 57.08 -27.88
CA SER A 412 26.50 58.28 -28.18
C SER A 412 27.12 58.17 -29.56
#